data_AF-A0A1U9Z5I1-F1
#
_entry.id   AF-A0A1U9Z5I1-F1
#
_cell.length_a   1.000
_cell.length_b   1.000
_cell.length_c   1.000
_cell.angle_alpha   90.00
_cell.angle_beta   90.00
_cell.angle_gamma   90.00
#
_symmetry.space_group_name_H-M   'P 1'
#
loop_
_entity.id
_entity.type
_entity.pdbx_description
1 polymer ?
#
loop_
_entity_poly.entity_id
_entity_poly.type
_entity_poly.pdbx_seq_one_letter_code
_entity_poly.pdbx_strand_id
1 'polypeptide(L)'
;MVDRYRELEGLKNTRNLDVVLMATVSGFGSLDNPSAAERRRFAELFGPVYEASSPEARRQAVAALSCHAHIPQDVCRYIGSREIAVAAPFLARSPAITDDTLIALIETTTEEHIRAIIHRTDLSQKVIQALIGARREEERQEPAGNFDIDTGTRDDSEALRRTLKAMAAGTGDADRLGVSTLTELQTALLVRFARRAERPFFTETFARALGGDRVLARRILEEPTGQRLAVALIALGMNHADTSYVLPRIAAIDRQDRETTEFAVEKLVGSLKPAACIQELLGWQTERERETRVAAEKQEAARRSA
;
A
#
# COMPACT_ATOMS: atom_id res chain seq x y z
N MET A 1 19.19 5.77 49.22
CA MET A 1 19.51 7.19 48.90
C MET A 1 20.47 7.31 47.70
N VAL A 2 21.21 6.27 47.33
CA VAL A 2 22.13 6.24 46.16
C VAL A 2 21.38 6.11 44.81
N ASP A 3 20.24 5.42 44.78
CA ASP A 3 19.49 5.21 43.52
C ASP A 3 18.92 6.49 42.91
N ARG A 4 18.51 7.45 43.74
CA ARG A 4 17.92 8.72 43.28
C ARG A 4 18.94 9.62 42.57
N TYR A 5 20.21 9.55 42.94
CA TYR A 5 21.28 10.31 42.28
C TYR A 5 21.66 9.68 40.93
N ARG A 6 21.67 8.34 40.86
CA ARG A 6 21.92 7.59 39.62
C ARG A 6 20.81 7.80 38.58
N GLU A 7 19.56 7.88 39.02
CA GLU A 7 18.42 8.21 38.16
C GLU A 7 18.50 9.66 37.63
N LEU A 8 18.90 10.62 38.47
CA LEU A 8 19.08 12.02 38.06
C LEU A 8 20.26 12.21 37.11
N GLU A 9 21.35 11.47 37.28
CA GLU A 9 22.47 11.46 36.33
C GLU A 9 22.06 10.83 34.99
N GLY A 10 21.32 9.72 35.01
CA GLY A 10 20.75 9.12 33.80
C GLY A 10 19.86 10.10 33.03
N LEU A 11 18.92 10.77 33.71
CA LEU A 11 18.03 11.78 33.13
C LEU A 11 18.78 13.00 32.57
N LYS A 12 19.83 13.47 33.27
CA LYS A 12 20.70 14.55 32.76
C LYS A 12 21.47 14.11 31.53
N ASN A 13 21.97 12.88 31.52
CA ASN A 13 22.72 12.35 30.38
C ASN A 13 21.81 12.15 29.16
N THR A 14 20.59 11.64 29.33
CA THR A 14 19.59 11.54 28.26
C THR A 14 19.24 12.90 27.69
N ARG A 15 19.02 13.92 28.53
CA ARG A 15 18.76 15.29 28.05
C ARG A 15 19.94 15.88 27.28
N ASN A 16 21.17 15.62 27.72
CA ASN A 16 22.37 16.04 26.98
C ASN A 16 22.45 15.35 25.61
N LEU A 17 22.14 14.06 25.56
CA LEU A 17 22.13 13.29 24.31
C LEU A 17 21.01 13.73 23.36
N ASP A 18 19.84 14.10 23.88
CA ASP A 18 18.75 14.69 23.08
C ASP A 18 19.19 16.00 22.42
N VAL A 19 19.91 16.86 23.15
CA VAL A 19 20.48 18.10 22.60
C VAL A 19 21.54 17.78 21.55
N VAL A 20 22.41 16.79 21.79
CA VAL A 20 23.43 16.37 20.82
C VAL A 20 22.79 15.80 19.56
N LEU A 21 21.75 14.97 19.68
CA LEU A 21 21.00 14.44 18.54
C LEU A 21 20.39 15.58 17.71
N MET A 22 19.73 16.53 18.36
CA MET A 22 19.11 17.66 17.66
C MET A 22 20.15 18.58 17.02
N ALA A 23 21.29 18.81 17.68
CA ALA A 23 22.39 19.60 17.14
C ALA A 23 23.05 18.92 15.92
N THR A 24 23.26 17.60 15.96
CA THR A 24 23.83 16.85 14.83
C THR A 24 22.89 16.84 13.62
N VAL A 25 21.58 16.67 13.84
CA VAL A 25 20.56 16.72 12.78
C VAL A 25 20.44 18.12 12.18
N SER A 26 20.40 19.16 13.02
CA SER A 26 20.30 20.56 12.55
C SER A 26 21.58 21.01 11.85
N GLY A 27 22.74 20.61 12.37
CA GLY A 27 24.05 20.88 11.76
C GLY A 27 24.20 20.19 10.40
N PHE A 28 23.80 18.92 10.29
CA PHE A 28 23.78 18.22 9.01
C PHE A 28 22.76 18.83 8.04
N GLY A 29 21.58 19.22 8.53
CA GLY A 29 20.54 19.84 7.71
C GLY A 29 20.89 21.22 7.15
N SER A 30 21.85 21.92 7.77
CA SER A 30 22.38 23.18 7.26
C SER A 30 23.40 23.01 6.12
N LEU A 31 23.82 21.78 5.81
CA LEU A 31 24.76 21.50 4.72
C LEU A 31 23.98 21.29 3.41
N ASP A 32 24.10 22.24 2.49
CA ASP A 32 23.41 22.17 1.18
C ASP A 32 23.84 20.97 0.33
N ASN A 33 25.13 20.57 0.41
CA ASN A 33 25.64 19.40 -0.31
C ASN A 33 26.80 18.74 0.48
N PRO A 34 26.51 17.83 1.43
CA PRO A 34 27.54 17.23 2.28
C PRO A 34 28.49 16.36 1.46
N SER A 35 29.79 16.42 1.79
CA SER A 35 30.80 15.54 1.22
C SER A 35 30.61 14.08 1.69
N ALA A 36 31.24 13.14 0.98
CA ALA A 36 31.19 11.72 1.37
C ALA A 36 31.71 11.47 2.79
N ALA A 37 32.72 12.24 3.23
CA ALA A 37 33.29 12.14 4.58
C ALA A 37 32.34 12.69 5.66
N GLU A 38 31.56 13.73 5.37
CA GLU A 38 30.55 14.27 6.30
C GLU A 38 29.36 13.33 6.43
N ARG A 39 28.89 12.78 5.31
CA ARG A 39 27.85 11.73 5.30
C ARG A 39 28.24 10.52 6.14
N ARG A 40 29.49 10.04 6.00
CA ARG A 40 29.99 8.90 6.77
C ARG A 40 30.10 9.21 8.27
N ARG A 41 30.67 10.37 8.63
CA ARG A 41 30.75 10.80 10.04
C ARG A 41 29.37 10.94 10.68
N PHE A 42 28.40 11.49 9.95
CA PHE A 42 27.02 11.55 10.40
C PHE A 42 26.43 10.15 10.62
N ALA A 43 26.60 9.21 9.67
CA ALA A 43 26.10 7.85 9.81
C ALA A 43 26.72 7.10 11.02
N GLU A 44 28.02 7.27 11.25
CA GLU A 44 28.74 6.65 12.38
C GLU A 44 28.26 7.20 13.74
N LEU A 45 27.97 8.50 13.85
CA LEU A 45 27.47 9.11 15.08
C LEU A 45 25.97 8.90 15.31
N PHE A 46 25.17 8.88 14.24
CA PHE A 46 23.72 8.94 14.35
C PHE A 46 23.15 7.73 15.09
N GLY A 47 23.54 6.50 14.74
CA GLY A 47 22.99 5.27 15.33
C GLY A 47 23.13 5.21 16.86
N PRO A 48 24.36 5.31 17.41
CA PRO A 48 24.57 5.27 18.86
C PRO A 48 23.87 6.40 19.63
N VAL A 49 23.87 7.62 19.09
CA VAL A 49 23.23 8.78 19.74
C VAL A 49 21.70 8.63 19.70
N TYR A 50 21.15 8.19 18.58
CA TYR A 50 19.73 7.94 18.41
C TYR A 50 19.20 6.91 19.43
N GLU A 51 19.94 5.81 19.68
CA GLU A 51 19.53 4.78 20.64
C GLU A 51 19.69 5.19 22.10
N ALA A 52 20.51 6.18 22.39
CA ALA A 52 20.69 6.70 23.74
C ALA A 52 19.75 7.88 24.07
N SER A 53 19.08 8.44 23.05
CA SER A 53 18.12 9.54 23.16
C SER A 53 16.70 9.09 23.49
N SER A 54 15.89 10.02 24.00
CA SER A 54 14.49 9.82 24.32
C SER A 54 13.62 9.57 23.07
N PRO A 55 12.48 8.85 23.18
CA PRO A 55 11.57 8.61 22.06
C PRO A 55 11.03 9.89 21.40
N GLU A 56 10.86 10.96 22.19
CA GLU A 56 10.41 12.26 21.70
C GLU A 56 11.48 12.94 20.83
N ALA A 57 12.74 12.96 21.29
CA ALA A 57 13.87 13.47 20.52
C ALA A 57 14.09 12.66 19.23
N ARG A 58 13.95 11.33 19.28
CA ARG A 58 14.02 10.46 18.09
C ARG A 58 12.98 10.83 17.04
N ARG A 59 11.72 11.02 17.44
CA ARG A 59 10.64 11.45 16.55
C ARG A 59 10.93 12.81 15.92
N GLN A 60 11.38 13.78 16.72
CA GLN A 60 11.68 15.12 16.24
C GLN A 60 12.88 15.12 15.27
N ALA A 61 13.92 14.37 15.58
CA ALA A 61 15.08 14.18 14.71
C ALA A 61 14.70 13.59 13.36
N VAL A 62 13.91 12.52 13.34
CA VAL A 62 13.45 11.88 12.10
C VAL A 62 12.50 12.78 11.30
N ALA A 63 11.63 13.52 11.97
CA ALA A 63 10.77 14.51 11.33
C ALA A 63 11.60 15.61 10.62
N ALA A 64 12.65 16.12 11.26
CA ALA A 64 13.57 17.07 10.64
C ALA A 64 14.30 16.46 9.44
N LEU A 65 14.83 15.24 9.58
CA LEU A 65 15.50 14.52 8.49
C LEU A 65 14.58 14.22 7.31
N SER A 66 13.27 14.05 7.51
CA SER A 66 12.32 13.72 6.44
C SER A 66 12.28 14.73 5.29
N CYS A 67 12.74 15.97 5.49
CA CYS A 67 12.77 16.99 4.45
C CYS A 67 14.10 17.08 3.68
N HIS A 68 15.14 16.35 4.08
CA HIS A 68 16.49 16.49 3.53
C HIS A 68 16.77 15.46 2.43
N ALA A 69 17.45 15.87 1.35
CA ALA A 69 17.70 15.04 0.16
C ALA A 69 19.02 14.24 0.18
N HIS A 70 19.96 14.57 1.07
CA HIS A 70 21.33 14.02 1.03
C HIS A 70 21.68 13.09 2.20
N ILE A 71 20.67 12.47 2.80
CA ILE A 71 20.86 11.53 3.91
C ILE A 71 21.57 10.27 3.42
N PRO A 72 22.56 9.73 4.17
CA PRO A 72 23.20 8.47 3.83
C PRO A 72 22.19 7.31 3.79
N GLN A 73 22.28 6.43 2.79
CA GLN A 73 21.34 5.31 2.63
C GLN A 73 21.32 4.35 3.82
N ASP A 74 22.47 4.16 4.48
CA ASP A 74 22.55 3.34 5.69
C ASP A 74 21.67 3.90 6.81
N VAL A 75 21.62 5.22 6.95
CA VAL A 75 20.75 5.90 7.91
C VAL A 75 19.29 5.84 7.48
N CYS A 76 18.99 5.99 6.18
CA CYS A 76 17.64 5.81 5.65
C CYS A 76 17.10 4.41 5.95
N ARG A 77 17.91 3.37 5.72
CA ARG A 77 17.56 1.98 6.03
C ARG A 77 17.40 1.78 7.55
N TYR A 78 18.31 2.35 8.33
CA TYR A 78 18.29 2.26 9.79
C TYR A 78 17.03 2.88 10.40
N ILE A 79 16.60 4.06 9.92
CA ILE A 79 15.36 4.73 10.35
C ILE A 79 14.15 3.95 9.85
N GLY A 80 14.18 3.50 8.59
CA GLY A 80 13.10 2.76 7.95
C GLY A 80 12.77 1.42 8.58
N SER A 81 13.70 0.82 9.34
CA SER A 81 13.48 -0.43 10.08
C SER A 81 13.11 -0.22 11.57
N ARG A 82 12.85 1.02 12.01
CA ARG A 82 12.42 1.32 13.39
C ARG A 82 10.92 1.21 13.53
N GLU A 83 10.43 1.42 14.75
CA GLU A 83 9.00 1.44 15.04
C GLU A 83 8.22 2.28 14.04
N ILE A 84 7.08 1.76 13.59
CA ILE A 84 6.27 2.36 12.53
C ILE A 84 5.87 3.81 12.84
N ALA A 85 5.63 4.12 14.11
CA ALA A 85 5.28 5.48 14.57
C ALA A 85 6.34 6.53 14.20
N VAL A 86 7.61 6.12 14.06
CA VAL A 86 8.72 6.98 13.66
C VAL A 86 9.04 6.82 12.19
N ALA A 87 9.05 5.59 11.68
CA ALA A 87 9.43 5.28 10.32
C ALA A 87 8.40 5.76 9.28
N ALA A 88 7.08 5.63 9.55
CA ALA A 88 6.02 5.94 8.60
C ALA A 88 6.09 7.35 7.98
N PRO A 89 6.20 8.46 8.75
CA PRO A 89 6.29 9.79 8.15
C PRO A 89 7.56 9.98 7.31
N PHE A 90 8.67 9.35 7.70
CA PHE A 90 9.92 9.38 6.95
C PHE A 90 9.82 8.59 5.64
N LEU A 91 9.32 7.35 5.70
CA LEU A 91 9.09 6.51 4.53
C LEU A 91 8.11 7.14 3.57
N ALA A 92 7.05 7.79 4.04
CA ALA A 92 6.02 8.38 3.17
C ALA A 92 6.49 9.65 2.41
N ARG A 93 7.47 10.40 2.96
CA ARG A 93 7.78 11.77 2.47
C ARG A 93 9.24 12.03 2.14
N SER A 94 10.18 11.21 2.63
CA SER A 94 11.60 11.54 2.51
C SER A 94 12.13 11.40 1.07
N PRO A 95 12.71 12.47 0.48
CA PRO A 95 13.26 12.43 -0.87
C PRO A 95 14.63 11.76 -0.96
N ALA A 96 15.29 11.48 0.17
CA ALA A 96 16.63 10.90 0.20
C ALA A 96 16.66 9.38 -0.03
N ILE A 97 15.52 8.68 0.09
CA ILE A 97 15.51 7.22 0.03
C ILE A 97 15.63 6.76 -1.42
N THR A 98 16.66 5.97 -1.72
CA THR A 98 16.84 5.39 -3.06
C THR A 98 15.92 4.18 -3.29
N ASP A 99 15.64 3.89 -4.55
CA ASP A 99 14.84 2.74 -4.98
C ASP A 99 15.36 1.42 -4.39
N ASP A 100 16.68 1.20 -4.41
CA ASP A 100 17.30 -0.04 -3.90
C ASP A 100 17.07 -0.19 -2.38
N THR A 101 17.14 0.91 -1.63
CA THR A 101 16.81 0.91 -0.19
C THR A 101 15.33 0.64 0.05
N LEU A 102 14.42 1.21 -0.76
CA LEU A 102 12.99 0.93 -0.67
C LEU A 102 12.68 -0.54 -0.95
N ILE A 103 13.29 -1.13 -1.98
CA ILE A 103 13.14 -2.55 -2.32
C ILE A 103 13.63 -3.43 -1.17
N ALA A 104 14.82 -3.16 -0.63
CA ALA A 104 15.35 -3.89 0.51
C ALA A 104 14.44 -3.81 1.74
N LEU A 105 13.84 -2.64 2.00
CA LEU A 105 12.87 -2.48 3.09
C LEU A 105 11.57 -3.25 2.84
N ILE A 106 11.08 -3.30 1.60
CA ILE A 106 9.90 -4.08 1.23
C ILE A 106 10.14 -5.58 1.45
N GLU A 107 11.36 -6.06 1.15
CA GLU A 107 11.72 -7.47 1.31
C GLU A 107 11.94 -7.91 2.77
N THR A 108 12.33 -6.99 3.66
CA THR A 108 12.74 -7.35 5.04
C THR A 108 11.79 -6.90 6.14
N THR A 109 10.77 -6.10 5.85
CA THR A 109 9.98 -5.38 6.87
C THR A 109 8.52 -5.79 6.88
N THR A 110 7.80 -5.45 7.95
CA THR A 110 6.38 -5.78 8.18
C THR A 110 5.44 -5.01 7.25
N GLU A 111 4.21 -5.51 7.11
CA GLU A 111 3.14 -4.93 6.25
C GLU A 111 2.89 -3.44 6.52
N GLU A 112 3.00 -3.01 7.79
CA GLU A 112 2.82 -1.60 8.17
C GLU A 112 3.83 -0.66 7.49
N HIS A 113 5.08 -1.12 7.33
CA HIS A 113 6.12 -0.35 6.66
C HIS A 113 5.92 -0.32 5.15
N ILE A 114 5.49 -1.44 4.57
CA ILE A 114 5.11 -1.55 3.15
C ILE A 114 3.97 -0.58 2.85
N ARG A 115 2.97 -0.49 3.75
CA ARG A 115 1.85 0.46 3.66
C ARG A 115 2.33 1.91 3.64
N ALA A 116 3.27 2.28 4.51
CA ALA A 116 3.84 3.62 4.53
C ALA A 116 4.55 3.98 3.20
N ILE A 117 5.25 3.01 2.59
CA ILE A 117 5.94 3.20 1.30
C ILE A 117 4.94 3.43 0.16
N ILE A 118 3.77 2.80 0.18
CA ILE A 118 2.76 2.92 -0.90
C ILE A 118 2.19 4.33 -1.04
N HIS A 119 2.10 5.09 0.05
CA HIS A 119 1.56 6.45 -0.01
C HIS A 119 2.55 7.49 -0.57
N ARG A 120 3.82 7.13 -0.81
CA ARG A 120 4.87 8.01 -1.35
C ARG A 120 4.55 8.58 -2.73
N THR A 121 4.63 9.87 -2.97
CA THR A 121 4.28 10.44 -4.29
C THR A 121 5.27 10.11 -5.42
N ASP A 122 6.44 9.55 -5.13
CA ASP A 122 7.62 9.47 -6.00
C ASP A 122 8.14 8.03 -6.30
N LEU A 123 7.31 6.99 -6.16
CA LEU A 123 7.75 5.61 -6.43
C LEU A 123 8.11 5.36 -7.92
N SER A 124 9.24 4.68 -8.14
CA SER A 124 9.65 4.17 -9.45
C SER A 124 8.98 2.83 -9.80
N GLN A 125 9.03 2.47 -11.08
CA GLN A 125 8.46 1.22 -11.58
C GLN A 125 9.08 -0.03 -10.93
N LYS A 126 10.37 0.00 -10.58
CA LYS A 126 11.05 -1.13 -9.95
C LYS A 126 10.52 -1.39 -8.55
N VAL A 127 10.35 -0.32 -7.76
CA VAL A 127 9.79 -0.39 -6.40
C VAL A 127 8.33 -0.86 -6.44
N ILE A 128 7.56 -0.39 -7.42
CA ILE A 128 6.18 -0.86 -7.63
C ILE A 128 6.14 -2.36 -7.92
N GLN A 129 7.02 -2.87 -8.78
CA GLN A 129 7.12 -4.31 -9.04
C GLN A 129 7.53 -5.11 -7.80
N ALA A 130 8.42 -4.57 -6.95
CA ALA A 130 8.77 -5.20 -5.68
C ALA A 130 7.60 -5.25 -4.70
N LEU A 131 6.82 -4.17 -4.56
CA LEU A 131 5.60 -4.13 -3.75
C LEU A 131 4.56 -5.17 -4.22
N ILE A 132 4.42 -5.29 -5.52
CA ILE A 132 3.54 -6.27 -6.17
C ILE A 132 4.10 -7.70 -5.98
N GLY A 133 5.42 -7.86 -5.95
CA GLY A 133 6.13 -9.14 -5.79
C GLY A 133 6.06 -9.71 -4.37
N ALA A 134 6.33 -8.88 -3.35
CA ALA A 134 6.33 -9.27 -1.93
C ALA A 134 5.00 -9.93 -1.51
N ARG A 135 3.89 -9.47 -2.09
CA ARG A 135 2.56 -10.06 -1.91
C ARG A 135 2.46 -11.53 -2.31
N ARG A 136 3.16 -11.96 -3.37
CA ARG A 136 3.11 -13.36 -3.85
C ARG A 136 3.72 -14.33 -2.83
N GLU A 137 4.62 -13.84 -1.99
CA GLU A 137 5.24 -14.60 -0.90
C GLU A 137 4.31 -14.66 0.31
N GLU A 138 3.65 -13.54 0.66
CA GLU A 138 2.64 -13.46 1.71
C GLU A 138 1.39 -14.30 1.40
N GLU A 139 0.88 -14.31 0.16
CA GLU A 139 -0.27 -15.15 -0.23
C GLU A 139 0.00 -16.67 -0.10
N ARG A 140 1.26 -17.10 0.10
CA ARG A 140 1.61 -18.49 0.44
C ARG A 140 1.73 -18.75 1.94
N GLN A 141 1.77 -17.71 2.76
CA GLN A 141 1.85 -17.81 4.21
C GLN A 141 0.49 -17.39 4.77
N GLU A 142 -0.24 -18.33 5.37
CA GLU A 142 -1.55 -18.06 5.96
C GLU A 142 -1.53 -16.77 6.80
N PRO A 143 -2.44 -15.81 6.56
CA PRO A 143 -2.43 -14.57 7.32
C PRO A 143 -2.93 -14.83 8.74
N ALA A 144 -2.00 -14.84 9.70
CA ALA A 144 -2.30 -14.65 11.10
C ALA A 144 -2.87 -13.24 11.28
N GLY A 145 -4.11 -13.18 11.76
CA GLY A 145 -4.93 -11.98 11.69
C GLY A 145 -4.55 -10.85 12.64
N ASN A 146 -5.34 -9.79 12.46
CA ASN A 146 -5.55 -8.58 13.26
C ASN A 146 -4.71 -7.35 12.88
N PHE A 147 -5.33 -6.46 12.10
CA PHE A 147 -4.99 -5.04 12.08
C PHE A 147 -6.26 -4.23 12.33
N ASP A 148 -6.39 -3.76 13.57
CA ASP A 148 -7.05 -2.48 13.86
C ASP A 148 -6.03 -1.37 13.55
N ILE A 149 -6.44 -0.29 12.89
CA ILE A 149 -5.93 1.08 13.10
C ILE A 149 -6.80 2.08 12.35
N ASP A 150 -7.44 2.93 13.16
CA ASP A 150 -8.25 4.10 12.87
C ASP A 150 -7.54 5.15 11.98
N THR A 151 -8.14 5.47 10.83
CA THR A 151 -7.96 6.69 10.04
C THR A 151 -9.22 6.96 9.21
N GLY A 152 -10.17 7.71 9.76
CA GLY A 152 -10.84 8.83 9.07
C GLY A 152 -11.60 8.61 7.76
N THR A 153 -12.58 7.70 7.74
CA THR A 153 -13.93 7.74 7.08
C THR A 153 -14.46 6.30 7.14
N ARG A 154 -14.77 5.86 8.36
CA ARG A 154 -14.56 4.47 8.76
C ARG A 154 -15.83 3.61 8.87
N ASP A 155 -17.02 4.21 8.82
CA ASP A 155 -18.22 3.48 9.28
C ASP A 155 -18.75 2.47 8.24
N ASP A 156 -18.75 2.83 6.95
CA ASP A 156 -19.35 1.97 5.91
C ASP A 156 -18.44 0.83 5.45
N SER A 157 -17.13 1.07 5.41
CA SER A 157 -16.14 0.10 4.89
C SER A 157 -15.93 -1.07 5.84
N GLU A 158 -15.94 -0.80 7.14
CA GLU A 158 -15.72 -1.82 8.16
C GLU A 158 -16.99 -2.65 8.39
N ALA A 159 -18.16 -2.02 8.36
CA ALA A 159 -19.45 -2.70 8.37
C ALA A 159 -19.60 -3.63 7.16
N LEU A 160 -19.29 -3.13 5.96
CA LEU A 160 -19.32 -3.94 4.74
C LEU A 160 -18.34 -5.11 4.83
N ARG A 161 -17.09 -4.88 5.22
CA ARG A 161 -16.10 -5.96 5.43
C ARG A 161 -16.57 -7.01 6.44
N ARG A 162 -17.18 -6.59 7.55
CA ARG A 162 -17.76 -7.51 8.54
C ARG A 162 -18.94 -8.29 7.96
N THR A 163 -19.81 -7.67 7.17
CA THR A 163 -20.90 -8.36 6.46
C THR A 163 -20.36 -9.34 5.41
N LEU A 164 -19.33 -8.97 4.64
CA LEU A 164 -18.66 -9.84 3.68
C LEU A 164 -17.99 -11.04 4.36
N LYS A 165 -17.28 -10.79 5.46
CA LYS A 165 -16.65 -11.83 6.27
C LYS A 165 -17.68 -12.76 6.92
N ALA A 166 -18.82 -12.22 7.38
CA ALA A 166 -19.91 -13.00 7.94
C ALA A 166 -20.64 -13.85 6.89
N MET A 167 -20.81 -13.34 5.67
CA MET A 167 -21.39 -14.11 4.55
C MET A 167 -20.42 -15.19 4.03
N ALA A 168 -19.12 -14.89 3.98
CA ALA A 168 -18.08 -15.86 3.60
C ALA A 168 -17.90 -16.97 4.65
N ALA A 169 -18.03 -16.66 5.94
CA ALA A 169 -17.94 -17.65 7.03
C ALA A 169 -19.08 -18.70 7.02
N GLY A 170 -20.19 -18.41 6.34
CA GLY A 170 -21.32 -19.35 6.18
C GLY A 170 -21.11 -20.41 5.10
N THR A 171 -20.08 -20.29 4.26
CA THR A 171 -19.79 -21.22 3.17
C THR A 171 -18.38 -21.75 3.38
N GLY A 172 -18.28 -22.94 3.95
CA GLY A 172 -16.99 -23.58 4.23
C GLY A 172 -16.12 -23.65 2.98
N ASP A 173 -14.82 -23.42 3.19
CA ASP A 173 -13.74 -23.34 2.20
C ASP A 173 -13.55 -21.95 1.56
N ALA A 174 -13.13 -21.00 2.40
CA ALA A 174 -12.83 -19.60 2.05
C ALA A 174 -11.67 -19.42 1.03
N ASP A 175 -11.02 -20.51 0.62
CA ASP A 175 -9.83 -20.47 -0.23
C ASP A 175 -10.05 -21.08 -1.63
N ARG A 176 -11.23 -21.66 -1.90
CA ARG A 176 -11.54 -22.28 -3.21
C ARG A 176 -12.46 -21.47 -4.12
N LEU A 177 -13.14 -20.45 -3.62
CA LEU A 177 -14.22 -19.74 -4.34
C LEU A 177 -13.95 -18.24 -4.61
N GLY A 178 -12.70 -17.79 -4.55
CA GLY A 178 -12.24 -16.66 -5.39
C GLY A 178 -12.84 -15.26 -5.13
N VAL A 179 -13.48 -15.01 -3.98
CA VAL A 179 -13.79 -13.62 -3.56
C VAL A 179 -12.67 -13.12 -2.67
N SER A 180 -11.51 -12.85 -3.27
CA SER A 180 -10.47 -12.08 -2.59
C SER A 180 -10.98 -10.66 -2.39
N THR A 181 -11.33 -10.31 -1.16
CA THR A 181 -11.57 -8.91 -0.81
C THR A 181 -10.28 -8.12 -1.00
N LEU A 182 -10.40 -6.89 -1.45
CA LEU A 182 -9.27 -5.96 -1.55
C LEU A 182 -8.73 -5.72 -0.15
N THR A 183 -7.47 -6.10 0.02
CA THR A 183 -6.67 -5.65 1.16
C THR A 183 -6.55 -4.13 1.15
N GLU A 184 -6.32 -3.53 2.32
CA GLU A 184 -6.08 -2.09 2.41
C GLU A 184 -4.93 -1.64 1.51
N LEU A 185 -3.90 -2.48 1.41
CA LEU A 185 -2.76 -2.35 0.51
C LEU A 185 -3.17 -2.24 -0.96
N GLN A 186 -3.99 -3.18 -1.44
CA GLN A 186 -4.46 -3.18 -2.82
C GLN A 186 -5.35 -1.97 -3.11
N THR A 187 -6.25 -1.62 -2.18
CA THR A 187 -7.08 -0.42 -2.33
C THR A 187 -6.23 0.83 -2.49
N ALA A 188 -5.21 1.01 -1.63
CA ALA A 188 -4.29 2.14 -1.71
C ALA A 188 -3.50 2.16 -3.02
N LEU A 189 -3.01 1.00 -3.49
CA LEU A 189 -2.32 0.88 -4.78
C LEU A 189 -3.24 1.21 -5.97
N LEU A 190 -4.46 0.69 -6.00
CA LEU A 190 -5.44 0.97 -7.06
C LEU A 190 -5.79 2.46 -7.11
N VAL A 191 -6.05 3.10 -5.97
CA VAL A 191 -6.31 4.54 -5.87
C VAL A 191 -5.09 5.35 -6.34
N ARG A 192 -3.89 4.95 -5.94
CA ARG A 192 -2.63 5.58 -6.38
C ARG A 192 -2.46 5.50 -7.90
N PHE A 193 -2.62 4.31 -8.49
CA PHE A 193 -2.45 4.12 -9.92
C PHE A 193 -3.51 4.85 -10.72
N ALA A 194 -4.75 4.91 -10.22
CA ALA A 194 -5.80 5.75 -10.78
C ALA A 194 -5.42 7.24 -10.75
N ARG A 195 -4.90 7.74 -9.62
CA ARG A 195 -4.46 9.14 -9.48
C ARG A 195 -3.39 9.53 -10.49
N ARG A 196 -2.44 8.63 -10.81
CA ARG A 196 -1.32 8.89 -11.73
C ARG A 196 -1.60 8.45 -13.18
N ALA A 197 -2.81 7.99 -13.48
CA ALA A 197 -3.18 7.41 -14.78
C ALA A 197 -2.26 6.25 -15.23
N GLU A 198 -1.71 5.51 -14.27
CA GLU A 198 -0.80 4.38 -14.47
C GLU A 198 -1.58 3.09 -14.82
N ARG A 199 -2.29 3.09 -15.96
CA ARG A 199 -3.19 2.00 -16.39
C ARG A 199 -2.57 0.59 -16.38
N PRO A 200 -1.31 0.37 -16.83
CA PRO A 200 -0.71 -0.96 -16.80
C PRO A 200 -0.57 -1.53 -15.39
N PHE A 201 -0.15 -0.70 -14.42
CA PHE A 201 -0.02 -1.11 -13.02
C PHE A 201 -1.38 -1.33 -12.37
N PHE A 202 -2.35 -0.46 -12.66
CA PHE A 202 -3.74 -0.67 -12.24
C PHE A 202 -4.28 -2.02 -12.71
N THR A 203 -4.10 -2.33 -14.00
CA THR A 203 -4.59 -3.58 -14.62
C THR A 203 -3.98 -4.80 -13.96
N GLU A 204 -2.67 -4.79 -13.68
CA GLU A 204 -1.99 -5.91 -13.04
C GLU A 204 -2.43 -6.12 -11.59
N THR A 205 -2.51 -5.04 -10.79
CA THR A 205 -2.99 -5.12 -9.40
C THR A 205 -4.46 -5.54 -9.33
N PHE A 206 -5.27 -5.07 -10.26
CA PHE A 206 -6.68 -5.43 -10.37
C PHE A 206 -6.86 -6.89 -10.81
N ALA A 207 -6.10 -7.37 -11.80
CA ALA A 207 -6.11 -8.77 -12.22
C ALA A 207 -5.76 -9.71 -11.06
N ARG A 208 -4.79 -9.33 -10.22
CA ARG A 208 -4.43 -10.10 -9.02
C ARG A 208 -5.56 -10.12 -7.99
N ALA A 209 -6.25 -8.99 -7.80
CA ALA A 209 -7.44 -8.94 -6.95
C ALA A 209 -8.61 -9.79 -7.48
N LEU A 210 -8.58 -10.19 -8.76
CA LEU A 210 -9.55 -11.09 -9.39
C LEU A 210 -9.08 -12.55 -9.42
N GLY A 211 -8.10 -12.94 -8.60
CA GLY A 211 -7.54 -14.30 -8.61
C GLY A 211 -6.54 -14.55 -9.75
N GLY A 212 -6.03 -13.50 -10.40
CA GLY A 212 -5.00 -13.58 -11.44
C GLY A 212 -5.54 -13.65 -12.88
N ASP A 213 -6.85 -13.61 -13.11
CA ASP A 213 -7.41 -13.63 -14.48
C ASP A 213 -7.24 -12.27 -15.19
N ARG A 214 -6.11 -12.14 -15.91
CA ARG A 214 -5.79 -10.95 -16.73
C ARG A 214 -6.77 -10.71 -17.86
N VAL A 215 -7.42 -11.75 -18.39
CA VAL A 215 -8.38 -11.62 -19.50
C VAL A 215 -9.67 -11.02 -18.98
N LEU A 216 -10.16 -11.51 -17.83
CA LEU A 216 -11.33 -10.94 -17.15
C LEU A 216 -11.09 -9.48 -16.75
N ALA A 217 -9.96 -9.21 -16.11
CA ALA A 217 -9.58 -7.85 -15.71
C ALA A 217 -9.62 -6.86 -16.89
N ARG A 218 -9.06 -7.27 -18.04
CA ARG A 218 -9.06 -6.45 -19.25
C ARG A 218 -10.47 -6.24 -19.81
N ARG A 219 -11.31 -7.28 -19.88
CA ARG A 219 -12.71 -7.17 -20.33
C ARG A 219 -13.53 -6.22 -19.46
N ILE A 220 -13.27 -6.20 -18.15
CA ILE A 220 -13.93 -5.27 -17.22
C ILE A 220 -13.47 -3.84 -17.48
N LEU A 221 -12.17 -3.63 -17.71
CA LEU A 221 -11.58 -2.30 -17.92
C LEU A 221 -11.87 -1.68 -19.30
N GLU A 222 -12.12 -2.51 -20.31
CA GLU A 222 -12.44 -2.07 -21.68
C GLU A 222 -13.91 -1.66 -21.86
N GLU A 223 -14.76 -1.88 -20.84
CA GLU A 223 -16.15 -1.47 -20.92
C GLU A 223 -16.29 0.07 -20.88
N PRO A 224 -17.00 0.68 -21.86
CA PRO A 224 -17.07 2.13 -22.00
C PRO A 224 -17.89 2.83 -20.91
N THR A 225 -18.87 2.17 -20.30
CA THR A 225 -19.76 2.76 -19.29
C THR A 225 -19.12 2.85 -17.91
N GLY A 226 -18.06 2.07 -17.65
CA GLY A 226 -17.44 1.92 -16.33
C GLY A 226 -18.30 1.14 -15.33
N GLN A 227 -19.46 0.61 -15.74
CA GLN A 227 -20.38 -0.08 -14.83
C GLN A 227 -19.79 -1.39 -14.29
N ARG A 228 -19.16 -2.20 -15.14
CA ARG A 228 -18.47 -3.43 -14.77
C ARG A 228 -17.30 -3.16 -13.84
N LEU A 229 -16.57 -2.06 -14.07
CA LEU A 229 -15.50 -1.65 -13.17
C LEU A 229 -16.07 -1.25 -11.80
N ALA A 230 -17.16 -0.49 -11.76
CA ALA A 230 -17.82 -0.10 -10.51
C ALA A 230 -18.30 -1.32 -9.71
N VAL A 231 -18.99 -2.24 -10.41
CA VAL A 231 -19.47 -3.50 -9.85
C VAL A 231 -18.31 -4.32 -9.29
N ALA A 232 -17.23 -4.49 -10.06
CA ALA A 232 -16.08 -5.27 -9.61
C ALA A 232 -15.37 -4.64 -8.40
N LEU A 233 -15.16 -3.33 -8.39
CA LEU A 233 -14.50 -2.64 -7.26
C LEU A 233 -15.33 -2.76 -5.97
N ILE A 234 -16.66 -2.56 -6.05
CA ILE A 234 -17.56 -2.71 -4.89
C ILE A 234 -17.65 -4.17 -4.45
N ALA A 235 -17.73 -5.12 -5.39
CA ALA A 235 -17.76 -6.55 -5.10
C ALA A 235 -16.49 -7.01 -4.38
N LEU A 236 -15.35 -6.45 -4.76
CA LEU A 236 -14.07 -6.70 -4.10
C LEU A 236 -13.93 -5.91 -2.78
N GLY A 237 -14.90 -5.10 -2.37
CA GLY A 237 -14.91 -4.41 -1.08
C GLY A 237 -14.19 -3.06 -1.05
N MET A 238 -14.00 -2.41 -2.20
CA MET A 238 -13.67 -0.98 -2.26
C MET A 238 -14.89 -0.16 -1.84
N ASN A 239 -14.68 0.89 -1.05
CA ASN A 239 -15.78 1.76 -0.60
C ASN A 239 -16.30 2.65 -1.74
N HIS A 240 -17.46 3.27 -1.53
CA HIS A 240 -18.10 4.11 -2.54
C HIS A 240 -17.25 5.34 -2.90
N ALA A 241 -16.57 5.97 -1.93
CA ALA A 241 -15.75 7.16 -2.18
C ALA A 241 -14.54 6.87 -3.08
N ASP A 242 -13.79 5.82 -2.77
CA ASP A 242 -12.64 5.34 -3.55
C ASP A 242 -13.10 4.84 -4.92
N THR A 243 -14.24 4.15 -5.00
CA THR A 243 -14.81 3.69 -6.27
C THR A 243 -15.16 4.88 -7.17
N SER A 244 -15.87 5.88 -6.64
CA SER A 244 -16.20 7.12 -7.37
C SER A 244 -14.96 7.90 -7.79
N TYR A 245 -13.88 7.83 -6.99
CA TYR A 245 -12.60 8.45 -7.34
C TYR A 245 -11.88 7.71 -8.47
N VAL A 246 -11.85 6.38 -8.43
CA VAL A 246 -11.10 5.54 -9.39
C VAL A 246 -11.80 5.50 -10.75
N LEU A 247 -13.13 5.39 -10.77
CA LEU A 247 -13.91 5.16 -12.00
C LEU A 247 -13.59 6.13 -13.14
N PRO A 248 -13.72 7.47 -12.98
CA PRO A 248 -13.54 8.42 -14.08
C PRO A 248 -12.08 8.53 -14.56
N ARG A 249 -11.11 8.03 -13.79
CA ARG A 249 -9.68 8.08 -14.12
C ARG A 249 -9.22 6.86 -14.91
N ILE A 250 -9.86 5.72 -14.68
CA ILE A 250 -9.49 4.43 -15.28
C ILE A 250 -10.44 4.02 -16.40
N ALA A 251 -11.75 4.17 -16.22
CA ALA A 251 -12.69 3.84 -17.27
C ALA A 251 -12.53 4.81 -18.46
N ALA A 252 -12.83 4.33 -19.66
CA ALA A 252 -12.86 5.17 -20.86
C ALA A 252 -14.14 6.02 -20.94
N ILE A 253 -14.57 6.57 -19.80
CA ILE A 253 -15.76 7.42 -19.73
C ILE A 253 -15.43 8.72 -20.47
N ASP A 254 -16.34 9.13 -21.35
CA ASP A 254 -16.21 10.34 -22.15
C ASP A 254 -16.02 11.56 -21.24
N ARG A 255 -14.90 12.27 -21.40
CA ARG A 255 -14.46 13.37 -20.53
C ARG A 255 -14.90 14.75 -21.03
N GLN A 256 -15.81 14.78 -22.00
CA GLN A 256 -16.25 16.03 -22.64
C GLN A 256 -16.89 17.02 -21.64
N ASP A 257 -17.53 16.52 -20.58
CA ASP A 257 -18.09 17.32 -19.48
C ASP A 257 -17.81 16.68 -18.11
N ARG A 258 -16.94 17.33 -17.33
CA ARG A 258 -16.44 16.80 -16.06
C ARG A 258 -17.51 16.79 -14.96
N GLU A 259 -18.35 17.82 -14.87
CA GLU A 259 -19.39 17.93 -13.85
C GLU A 259 -20.50 16.89 -14.08
N THR A 260 -20.91 16.73 -15.34
CA THR A 260 -21.89 15.71 -15.74
C THR A 260 -21.35 14.30 -15.50
N THR A 261 -20.04 14.09 -15.70
CA THR A 261 -19.38 12.80 -15.44
C THR A 261 -19.34 12.48 -13.95
N GLU A 262 -18.94 13.42 -13.09
CA GLU A 262 -18.85 13.21 -11.64
C GLU A 262 -20.23 12.87 -11.05
N PHE A 263 -21.29 13.61 -11.44
CA PHE A 263 -22.66 13.32 -11.00
C PHE A 263 -23.17 11.94 -11.48
N ALA A 264 -22.88 11.56 -12.72
CA ALA A 264 -23.26 10.26 -13.26
C ALA A 264 -22.57 9.10 -12.54
N VAL A 265 -21.30 9.27 -12.18
CA VAL A 265 -20.51 8.29 -11.41
C VAL A 265 -21.07 8.15 -10.00
N GLU A 266 -21.35 9.25 -9.30
CA GLU A 266 -21.93 9.19 -7.95
C GLU A 266 -23.30 8.51 -7.95
N LYS A 267 -24.15 8.82 -8.94
CA LYS A 267 -25.46 8.17 -9.09
C LYS A 267 -25.33 6.68 -9.37
N LEU A 268 -24.40 6.29 -10.24
CA LEU A 268 -24.11 4.89 -10.54
C LEU A 268 -23.64 4.16 -9.28
N VAL A 269 -22.59 4.65 -8.64
CA VAL A 269 -21.98 4.04 -7.45
C VAL A 269 -22.96 3.99 -6.28
N GLY A 270 -23.78 5.03 -6.06
CA GLY A 270 -24.80 5.06 -5.01
C GLY A 270 -25.98 4.10 -5.25
N SER A 271 -26.21 3.68 -6.50
CA SER A 271 -27.26 2.69 -6.82
C SER A 271 -26.82 1.23 -6.63
N LEU A 272 -25.51 0.99 -6.55
CA LEU A 272 -24.94 -0.35 -6.50
C LEU A 272 -25.00 -0.93 -5.08
N LYS A 273 -25.65 -2.10 -4.95
CA LYS A 273 -25.69 -2.86 -3.70
C LYS A 273 -24.53 -3.86 -3.67
N PRO A 274 -23.72 -3.91 -2.61
CA PRO A 274 -22.57 -4.81 -2.55
C PRO A 274 -22.91 -6.29 -2.78
N ALA A 275 -24.00 -6.78 -2.19
CA ALA A 275 -24.43 -8.17 -2.38
C ALA A 275 -24.74 -8.53 -3.84
N ALA A 276 -25.40 -7.62 -4.57
CA ALA A 276 -25.69 -7.82 -5.99
C ALA A 276 -24.41 -7.79 -6.84
N CYS A 277 -23.48 -6.89 -6.50
CA CYS A 277 -22.20 -6.76 -7.21
C CYS A 277 -21.36 -8.04 -7.10
N ILE A 278 -21.36 -8.68 -5.93
CA ILE A 278 -20.62 -9.93 -5.70
C ILE A 278 -21.20 -11.07 -6.54
N GLN A 279 -22.52 -11.18 -6.61
CA GLN A 279 -23.18 -12.21 -7.43
C GLN A 279 -22.84 -12.03 -8.92
N GLU A 280 -22.86 -10.79 -9.42
CA GLU A 280 -22.45 -10.49 -10.79
C GLU A 280 -20.99 -10.86 -11.05
N LEU A 281 -20.07 -10.49 -10.15
CA LEU A 281 -18.65 -10.79 -10.30
C LEU A 281 -18.37 -12.29 -10.30
N LEU A 282 -19.01 -13.05 -9.41
CA LEU A 282 -18.92 -14.52 -9.36
C LEU A 282 -19.48 -15.15 -10.64
N GLY A 283 -20.54 -14.58 -11.21
CA GLY A 283 -21.08 -14.99 -12.50
C GLY A 283 -20.04 -14.87 -13.62
N TRP A 284 -19.32 -13.75 -13.69
CA TRP A 284 -18.28 -13.52 -14.69
C TRP A 284 -17.08 -14.46 -14.50
N GLN A 285 -16.66 -14.72 -13.26
CA GLN A 285 -15.58 -15.67 -12.96
C GLN A 285 -15.96 -17.09 -13.38
N THR A 286 -17.18 -17.53 -13.06
CA THR A 286 -17.70 -18.86 -13.44
C THR A 286 -17.80 -19.02 -14.97
N GLU A 287 -18.22 -17.97 -15.68
CA GLU A 287 -18.25 -17.96 -17.14
C GLU A 287 -16.84 -18.11 -17.72
N ARG A 288 -15.86 -17.39 -17.18
CA ARG A 288 -14.46 -17.47 -17.58
C ARG A 288 -13.86 -18.85 -17.36
N GLU A 289 -14.16 -19.50 -16.25
CA GLU A 289 -13.73 -20.88 -15.98
C GLU A 289 -14.33 -21.89 -16.97
N ARG A 290 -15.58 -21.69 -17.36
CA ARG A 290 -16.22 -22.51 -18.40
C ARG A 290 -15.54 -22.32 -19.75
N GLU A 291 -15.25 -21.08 -20.13
CA GLU A 291 -14.52 -20.77 -21.37
C GLU A 291 -13.14 -21.42 -21.40
N THR A 292 -12.37 -21.34 -20.31
CA THR A 292 -11.03 -21.91 -20.23
C THR A 292 -11.06 -23.44 -20.29
N ARG A 293 -12.02 -24.09 -19.62
CA ARG A 293 -12.19 -25.55 -19.69
C ARG A 293 -12.52 -26.02 -21.10
N VAL A 294 -13.48 -25.37 -21.77
CA VAL A 294 -13.86 -25.71 -23.15
C VAL A 294 -12.68 -25.50 -24.11
N ALA A 295 -11.88 -24.45 -23.92
CA ALA A 295 -10.69 -24.21 -24.73
C ALA A 295 -9.63 -25.30 -24.52
N ALA A 296 -9.40 -25.74 -23.28
CA ALA A 296 -8.47 -26.82 -22.96
C ALA A 296 -8.90 -28.15 -23.58
N GLU A 297 -10.18 -28.51 -23.48
CA GLU A 297 -10.74 -29.73 -24.09
C GLU A 297 -10.58 -29.74 -25.62
N LYS A 298 -10.82 -28.60 -26.28
CA LYS A 298 -10.60 -28.45 -27.73
C LYS A 298 -9.13 -28.60 -28.10
N GLN A 299 -8.22 -28.03 -27.31
CA GLN A 299 -6.78 -28.10 -27.56
C GLN A 299 -6.23 -29.52 -27.34
N GLU A 300 -6.78 -30.28 -26.39
CA GLU A 300 -6.43 -31.67 -26.17
C GLU A 300 -6.98 -32.60 -27.26
N ALA A 301 -8.22 -32.37 -27.71
CA ALA A 301 -8.79 -33.10 -28.84
C ALA A 301 -7.97 -32.92 -30.13
N ALA A 302 -7.53 -31.68 -30.41
CA ALA A 302 -6.67 -31.37 -31.55
C ALA A 302 -5.28 -32.03 -31.48
N ARG A 303 -4.73 -32.22 -30.27
CA ARG A 303 -3.45 -32.94 -30.07
C ARG A 303 -3.57 -34.45 -30.21
N ARG A 304 -4.74 -35.04 -29.93
CA ARG A 304 -4.97 -36.50 -30.08
C ARG A 304 -5.27 -36.91 -31.52
N SER A 305 -5.67 -35.96 -32.37
CA SER A 305 -5.99 -36.16 -33.78
C SER A 305 -4.84 -35.83 -34.75
N ALA A 306 -3.68 -35.39 -34.23
CA ALA A 306 -2.46 -35.08 -34.97
C ALA A 306 -1.40 -36.14 -34.69
#